data_AF-A0A3C0B2T3-F1
#
_entry.id   AF-A0A3C0B2T3-F1
#
_cell.length_a   1.000
_cell.length_b   1.000
_cell.length_c   1.000
_cell.angle_alpha   90.00
_cell.angle_beta   90.00
_cell.angle_gamma   90.00
#
_symmetry.space_group_name_H-M   'P 1'
#
loop_
_entity.id
_entity.type
_entity.pdbx_description
1 polymer ?
#
loop_
_entity_poly.entity_id
_entity_poly.type
_entity_poly.pdbx_seq_one_letter_code
_entity_poly.pdbx_strand_id
1 'polypeptide(L)'
;QYYLKMKKTFIISTIVLFAITLNAQTKITMLKEGGIYTVPCKVNGLPLKFIFDTGASDVSISLTEALFMLKNGYLKKEDIGESVYYSIANGDVAKGTKLNIKEIEFAGLKLYNIEASIVHETSAPLLLGQSVISKLGKIQLEGNTLTILTKGQNTYDYSNNKVNNEYNSSKSIVIENPYTMNFTGNQSVYAYSPILDEPSMGGNEKQIGIAENQSVTIIEKYNDKFYKVKSGNQIGYLWSGWFKN
;
A
#
# COMPACT_ATOMS: atom_id res chain seq x y z
N GLN A 1 39.66 26.46 -48.81
CA GLN A 1 39.77 26.23 -47.35
C GLN A 1 38.56 26.74 -46.53
N TYR A 2 37.83 27.78 -46.95
CA TYR A 2 36.67 28.31 -46.21
C TYR A 2 35.45 27.35 -46.12
N TYR A 3 35.20 26.54 -47.15
CA TYR A 3 34.04 25.64 -47.22
C TYR A 3 34.06 24.51 -46.17
N LEU A 4 35.25 24.05 -45.78
CA LEU A 4 35.40 23.04 -44.69
C LEU A 4 35.12 23.63 -43.30
N LYS A 5 35.31 24.95 -43.12
CA LYS A 5 35.09 25.64 -41.85
C LYS A 5 33.59 25.77 -41.54
N MET A 6 32.78 26.10 -42.56
CA MET A 6 31.32 26.21 -42.42
C MET A 6 30.61 24.88 -42.12
N LYS A 7 31.04 23.76 -42.73
CA LYS A 7 30.45 22.43 -42.44
C LYS A 7 30.76 21.96 -41.01
N LYS A 8 31.94 22.26 -40.47
CA LYS A 8 32.29 21.93 -39.07
C LYS A 8 31.45 22.74 -38.07
N THR A 9 31.23 24.03 -38.31
CA THR A 9 30.37 24.86 -37.45
C THR A 9 28.91 24.40 -37.49
N PHE A 10 28.41 23.99 -38.66
CA PHE A 10 27.06 23.46 -38.81
C PHE A 10 26.88 22.12 -38.06
N ILE A 11 27.84 21.19 -38.18
CA ILE A 11 27.80 19.90 -37.47
C ILE A 11 27.89 20.07 -35.95
N ILE A 12 28.72 21.02 -35.46
CA ILE A 12 28.82 21.31 -34.02
C ILE A 12 27.50 21.91 -33.50
N SER A 13 26.84 22.78 -34.28
CA SER A 13 25.52 23.33 -33.92
C SER A 13 24.44 22.25 -33.82
N THR A 14 24.44 21.24 -34.69
CA THR A 14 23.44 20.16 -34.65
C THR A 14 23.68 19.17 -33.51
N ILE A 15 24.95 18.92 -33.14
CA ILE A 15 25.30 18.03 -32.00
C ILE A 15 24.94 18.69 -30.66
N VAL A 16 25.09 20.01 -30.52
CA VAL A 16 24.69 20.75 -29.31
C VAL A 16 23.16 20.78 -29.14
N LEU A 17 22.39 20.73 -30.23
CA LEU A 17 20.93 20.66 -30.17
C LEU A 17 20.38 19.29 -29.72
N PHE A 18 21.18 18.22 -29.79
CA PHE A 18 20.75 16.86 -29.43
C PHE A 18 21.01 16.49 -27.96
N ALA A 19 21.76 17.31 -27.21
CA ALA A 19 22.22 16.98 -25.85
C ALA A 19 21.42 17.62 -24.71
N ILE A 20 20.33 18.34 -24.99
CA ILE A 20 19.45 18.86 -23.93
C ILE A 20 18.39 17.81 -23.64
N THR A 21 18.78 16.72 -22.97
CA THR A 21 17.80 15.90 -22.26
C THR A 21 17.29 16.70 -21.08
N LEU A 22 16.20 17.46 -21.28
CA LEU A 22 15.45 18.08 -20.21
C LEU A 22 14.93 16.96 -19.29
N ASN A 23 15.62 16.71 -18.18
CA ASN A 23 15.07 15.89 -17.10
C ASN A 23 13.89 16.65 -16.52
N ALA A 24 12.68 16.32 -16.99
CA ALA A 24 11.46 16.87 -16.42
C ALA A 24 11.39 16.48 -14.94
N GLN A 25 11.18 17.45 -14.07
CA GLN A 25 10.97 17.20 -12.64
C GLN A 25 9.64 17.82 -12.25
N THR A 26 8.86 17.08 -11.46
CA THR A 26 7.61 17.59 -10.88
C THR A 26 7.89 17.97 -9.45
N LYS A 27 7.71 19.24 -9.11
CA LYS A 27 7.86 19.75 -7.74
C LYS A 27 6.50 20.02 -7.14
N ILE A 28 6.26 19.49 -5.95
CA ILE A 28 5.00 19.59 -5.22
C ILE A 28 5.32 20.20 -3.87
N THR A 29 4.65 21.29 -3.53
CA THR A 29 4.68 21.82 -2.17
C THR A 29 3.58 21.14 -1.37
N MET A 30 3.98 20.29 -0.44
CA MET A 30 3.06 19.62 0.47
C MET A 30 2.62 20.58 1.58
N LEU A 31 1.39 20.42 2.06
CA LEU A 31 0.87 21.19 3.19
C LEU A 31 1.29 20.51 4.49
N LYS A 32 2.01 21.23 5.35
CA LYS A 32 2.45 20.74 6.65
C LYS A 32 1.48 21.22 7.73
N GLU A 33 0.76 20.30 8.37
CA GLU A 33 -0.21 20.58 9.43
C GLU A 33 0.02 19.57 10.56
N GLY A 34 0.21 20.00 11.81
CA GLY A 34 0.32 19.06 12.95
C GLY A 34 1.44 18.00 12.86
N GLY A 35 2.50 18.25 12.08
CA GLY A 35 3.61 17.31 11.89
C GLY A 35 3.42 16.32 10.72
N ILE A 36 2.26 16.31 10.07
CA ILE A 36 1.99 15.51 8.88
C ILE A 36 2.08 16.35 7.60
N TYR A 37 2.41 15.70 6.48
CA TYR A 37 2.41 16.30 5.15
C TYR A 37 1.20 15.80 4.38
N THR A 38 0.41 16.72 3.83
CA THR A 38 -0.75 16.40 3.02
C THR A 38 -0.63 16.90 1.59
N VAL A 39 -1.27 16.19 0.68
CA VAL A 39 -1.26 16.44 -0.76
C VAL A 39 -2.65 16.26 -1.37
N PRO A 40 -3.05 17.11 -2.33
CA PRO A 40 -4.26 16.90 -3.09
C PRO A 40 -4.05 15.78 -4.12
N CYS A 41 -4.99 14.85 -4.16
CA CYS A 41 -5.08 13.80 -5.16
C CYS A 41 -6.50 13.79 -5.77
N LYS A 42 -6.67 13.09 -6.89
CA LYS A 42 -7.99 12.66 -7.35
C LYS A 42 -8.03 11.14 -7.43
N VAL A 43 -9.07 10.54 -6.88
CA VAL A 43 -9.30 9.09 -6.96
C VAL A 43 -10.52 8.86 -7.84
N ASN A 44 -10.32 8.24 -9.00
CA ASN A 44 -11.35 8.08 -10.02
C ASN A 44 -12.08 9.41 -10.35
N GLY A 45 -11.35 10.53 -10.32
CA GLY A 45 -11.88 11.87 -10.54
C GLY A 45 -12.42 12.60 -9.30
N LEU A 46 -12.59 11.94 -8.15
CA LEU A 46 -12.99 12.58 -6.89
C LEU A 46 -11.79 13.27 -6.21
N PRO A 47 -11.81 14.61 -6.02
CA PRO A 47 -10.74 15.30 -5.29
C PRO A 47 -10.73 14.91 -3.82
N LEU A 48 -9.57 14.48 -3.32
CA LEU A 48 -9.36 14.04 -1.94
C LEU A 48 -8.02 14.58 -1.41
N LYS A 49 -7.92 14.81 -0.10
CA LYS A 49 -6.67 15.21 0.57
C LYS A 49 -6.06 13.99 1.25
N PHE A 50 -4.87 13.59 0.82
CA PHE A 50 -4.14 12.45 1.39
C PHE A 50 -3.00 12.92 2.27
N ILE A 51 -2.68 12.14 3.30
CA ILE A 51 -1.41 12.20 4.00
C ILE A 51 -0.37 11.48 3.15
N PHE A 52 0.76 12.12 2.88
CA PHE A 52 1.90 11.46 2.26
C PHE A 52 2.61 10.62 3.32
N ASP A 53 2.47 9.29 3.23
CA ASP A 53 2.91 8.37 4.30
C ASP A 53 3.83 7.28 3.73
N THR A 54 5.14 7.45 3.97
CA THR A 54 6.14 6.46 3.56
C THR A 54 6.09 5.17 4.38
N GLY A 55 5.44 5.18 5.54
CA GLY A 55 5.29 4.03 6.43
C GLY A 55 4.08 3.16 6.12
N ALA A 56 3.12 3.65 5.34
CA ALA A 56 1.97 2.87 4.90
C ALA A 56 2.31 1.97 3.71
N SER A 57 1.93 0.68 3.78
CA SER A 57 2.20 -0.29 2.70
C SER A 57 1.43 -0.01 1.42
N ASP A 58 0.16 0.39 1.52
CA ASP A 58 -0.71 0.70 0.40
C ASP A 58 -1.49 1.99 0.61
N VAL A 59 -2.20 2.42 -0.44
CA VAL A 59 -3.13 3.54 -0.34
C VAL A 59 -4.28 3.14 0.58
N SER A 60 -4.53 3.95 1.60
CA SER A 60 -5.59 3.72 2.58
C SER A 60 -6.76 4.68 2.34
N ILE A 61 -7.98 4.14 2.27
CA ILE A 61 -9.24 4.86 2.16
C ILE A 61 -10.10 4.50 3.39
N SER A 62 -10.72 5.47 4.06
CA SER A 62 -11.62 5.15 5.17
C SER A 62 -12.90 4.50 4.66
N LEU A 63 -13.64 3.83 5.56
CA LEU A 63 -14.95 3.30 5.23
C LEU A 63 -15.93 4.39 4.76
N THR A 64 -15.85 5.59 5.35
CA THR A 64 -16.71 6.73 5.01
C THR A 64 -16.50 7.16 3.57
N GLU A 65 -15.25 7.36 3.15
CA GLU A 65 -14.94 7.74 1.77
C GLU A 65 -15.28 6.62 0.79
N ALA A 66 -14.99 5.36 1.13
CA ALA A 66 -15.31 4.23 0.26
C ALA A 66 -16.83 4.10 0.00
N LEU A 67 -17.66 4.25 1.03
CA LEU A 67 -19.11 4.25 0.92
C LEU A 67 -19.63 5.44 0.11
N PHE A 68 -19.07 6.63 0.33
CA PHE A 68 -19.39 7.82 -0.45
C PHE A 68 -19.08 7.59 -1.94
N MET A 69 -17.89 7.05 -2.23
CA MET A 69 -17.45 6.79 -3.59
C MET A 69 -18.32 5.73 -4.29
N LEU A 70 -18.69 4.64 -3.61
CA LEU A 70 -19.61 3.63 -4.13
C LEU A 70 -20.99 4.23 -4.42
N LYS A 71 -21.53 5.04 -3.51
CA LYS A 71 -22.86 5.64 -3.64
C LYS A 71 -22.94 6.62 -4.83
N ASN A 72 -21.83 7.28 -5.15
CA ASN A 72 -21.76 8.30 -6.20
C ASN A 72 -21.10 7.81 -7.50
N GLY A 73 -20.83 6.50 -7.63
CA GLY A 73 -20.31 5.90 -8.85
C GLY A 73 -18.81 6.15 -9.12
N TYR A 74 -18.06 6.65 -8.13
CA TYR A 74 -16.60 6.73 -8.20
C TYR A 74 -15.93 5.37 -7.97
N LEU A 75 -16.60 4.47 -7.25
CA LEU A 75 -16.22 3.06 -7.13
C LEU A 75 -17.37 2.16 -7.58
N LYS A 76 -17.03 0.99 -8.10
CA LYS A 76 -17.98 -0.08 -8.43
C LYS A 76 -17.76 -1.27 -7.51
N LYS A 77 -18.78 -2.13 -7.39
CA LYS A 77 -18.67 -3.38 -6.60
C LYS A 77 -17.53 -4.29 -7.07
N GLU A 78 -17.27 -4.30 -8.38
CA GLU A 78 -16.18 -5.07 -9.00
C GLU A 78 -14.77 -4.55 -8.66
N ASP A 79 -14.66 -3.33 -8.12
CA ASP A 79 -13.39 -2.77 -7.65
C ASP A 79 -13.03 -3.26 -6.24
N ILE A 80 -13.99 -3.84 -5.52
CA ILE A 80 -13.86 -4.30 -4.13
C ILE A 80 -13.38 -5.76 -4.13
N GLY A 81 -12.27 -6.01 -3.44
CA GLY A 81 -11.65 -7.31 -3.28
C GLY A 81 -11.99 -7.99 -1.96
N GLU A 82 -11.13 -8.91 -1.54
CA GLU A 82 -11.26 -9.68 -0.30
C GLU A 82 -10.97 -8.84 0.96
N SER A 83 -11.46 -9.32 2.12
CA SER A 83 -11.09 -8.72 3.40
C SER A 83 -9.67 -9.09 3.81
N VAL A 84 -9.02 -8.17 4.51
CA VAL A 84 -7.60 -8.18 4.82
C VAL A 84 -7.36 -7.54 6.19
N TYR A 85 -6.23 -7.82 6.81
CA TYR A 85 -5.85 -7.25 8.10
C TYR A 85 -4.52 -6.50 7.97
N TYR A 86 -4.41 -5.34 8.62
CA TYR A 86 -3.24 -4.44 8.54
C TYR A 86 -2.66 -4.18 9.91
N SER A 87 -1.35 -4.31 10.05
CA SER A 87 -0.65 -3.76 11.22
C SER A 87 -0.50 -2.25 11.09
N ILE A 88 -0.88 -1.51 12.12
CA ILE A 88 -0.70 -0.06 12.20
C ILE A 88 0.55 0.30 13.02
N ALA A 89 0.93 1.58 13.02
CA ALA A 89 2.22 2.05 13.55
C ALA A 89 2.46 1.74 15.04
N ASN A 90 1.41 1.51 15.83
CA ASN A 90 1.50 1.12 17.23
C ASN A 90 1.56 -0.41 17.44
N GLY A 91 1.52 -1.21 16.37
CA GLY A 91 1.52 -2.68 16.39
C GLY A 91 0.15 -3.33 16.52
N ASP A 92 -0.93 -2.54 16.66
CA ASP A 92 -2.30 -3.06 16.59
C ASP A 92 -2.64 -3.48 15.15
N VAL A 93 -3.69 -4.29 15.01
CA VAL A 93 -4.15 -4.76 13.71
C VAL A 93 -5.57 -4.29 13.44
N ALA A 94 -5.77 -3.70 12.26
CA ALA A 94 -7.05 -3.19 11.78
C ALA A 94 -7.60 -4.09 10.65
N LYS A 95 -8.91 -4.33 10.65
CA LYS A 95 -9.60 -5.00 9.53
C LYS A 95 -9.77 -4.01 8.37
N GLY A 96 -9.63 -4.51 7.16
CA GLY A 96 -9.86 -3.76 5.94
C GLY A 96 -10.35 -4.63 4.79
N THR A 97 -10.53 -4.02 3.62
CA THR A 97 -10.91 -4.69 2.37
C THR A 97 -10.04 -4.20 1.24
N LYS A 98 -9.51 -5.11 0.42
CA LYS A 98 -8.75 -4.73 -0.77
C LYS A 98 -9.61 -3.95 -1.75
N LEU A 99 -8.98 -3.01 -2.42
CA LEU A 99 -9.62 -2.12 -3.37
C LEU A 99 -8.68 -1.93 -4.56
N ASN A 100 -9.20 -2.06 -5.77
CA ASN A 100 -8.47 -1.66 -6.97
C ASN A 100 -8.98 -0.29 -7.45
N ILE A 101 -8.20 0.76 -7.21
CA ILE A 101 -8.48 2.10 -7.71
C ILE A 101 -8.09 2.16 -9.20
N LYS A 102 -9.03 2.58 -10.06
CA LYS A 102 -8.81 2.62 -11.51
C LYS A 102 -7.84 3.73 -11.91
N GLU A 103 -7.97 4.92 -11.33
CA GLU A 103 -7.07 6.05 -11.57
C GLU A 103 -6.81 6.81 -10.25
N ILE A 104 -5.53 7.05 -9.95
CA ILE A 104 -5.10 8.09 -9.01
C ILE A 104 -4.37 9.17 -9.80
N GLU A 105 -4.86 10.40 -9.70
CA GLU A 105 -4.16 11.59 -10.18
C GLU A 105 -3.48 12.28 -8.99
N PHE A 106 -2.15 12.44 -9.09
CA PHE A 106 -1.34 13.10 -8.09
C PHE A 106 -0.28 13.94 -8.80
N ALA A 107 -0.26 15.24 -8.52
CA ALA A 107 0.73 16.16 -9.11
C ALA A 107 0.82 16.15 -10.65
N GLY A 108 -0.32 15.95 -11.31
CA GLY A 108 -0.38 15.82 -12.77
C GLY A 108 0.06 14.46 -13.31
N LEU A 109 0.51 13.55 -12.44
CA LEU A 109 0.78 12.15 -12.77
C LEU A 109 -0.51 11.36 -12.62
N LYS A 110 -0.82 10.54 -13.62
CA LYS A 110 -1.93 9.60 -13.59
C LYS A 110 -1.42 8.18 -13.47
N LEU A 111 -1.82 7.50 -12.42
CA LEU A 111 -1.46 6.12 -12.12
C LEU A 111 -2.71 5.27 -12.19
N TYR A 112 -2.67 4.19 -12.98
CA TYR A 112 -3.82 3.32 -13.19
C TYR A 112 -3.69 1.98 -12.47
N ASN A 113 -4.82 1.40 -12.09
CA ASN A 113 -4.89 0.07 -11.47
C ASN A 113 -4.00 -0.04 -10.22
N ILE A 114 -4.35 0.78 -9.23
CA ILE A 114 -3.62 0.92 -7.98
C ILE A 114 -4.30 0.09 -6.91
N GLU A 115 -3.53 -0.84 -6.34
CA GLU A 115 -3.92 -1.56 -5.15
C GLU A 115 -3.98 -0.60 -3.95
N ALA A 116 -5.12 -0.64 -3.28
CA ALA A 116 -5.49 0.17 -2.14
C ALA A 116 -6.30 -0.67 -1.16
N SER A 117 -6.66 -0.06 -0.05
CA SER A 117 -7.28 -0.71 1.08
C SER A 117 -8.32 0.19 1.71
N ILE A 118 -9.50 -0.38 1.94
CA ILE A 118 -10.53 0.25 2.75
C ILE A 118 -10.26 -0.14 4.19
N VAL A 119 -9.95 0.82 5.06
CA VAL A 119 -9.85 0.59 6.49
C VAL A 119 -11.25 0.64 7.09
N HIS A 120 -11.62 -0.36 7.90
CA HIS A 120 -12.96 -0.45 8.51
C HIS A 120 -13.09 0.46 9.74
N GLU A 121 -12.62 1.70 9.60
CA GLU A 121 -12.76 2.79 10.58
C GLU A 121 -13.24 4.03 9.82
N THR A 122 -14.26 4.69 10.36
CA THR A 122 -14.94 5.83 9.72
C THR A 122 -14.15 7.13 9.80
N SER A 123 -13.27 7.25 10.81
CA SER A 123 -12.39 8.41 11.00
C SER A 123 -10.94 8.13 10.60
N ALA A 124 -10.67 7.03 9.89
CA ALA A 124 -9.33 6.72 9.44
C ALA A 124 -8.84 7.79 8.43
N PRO A 125 -7.59 8.27 8.55
CA PRO A 125 -7.04 9.20 7.58
C PRO A 125 -6.83 8.52 6.22
N LEU A 126 -6.91 9.31 5.15
CA LEU A 126 -6.52 8.87 3.82
C LEU A 126 -4.99 8.88 3.71
N LEU A 127 -4.38 7.72 3.46
CA LEU A 127 -2.92 7.58 3.39
C LEU A 127 -2.48 7.29 1.96
N LEU A 128 -1.51 8.05 1.44
CA LEU A 128 -0.85 7.78 0.18
C LEU A 128 0.40 6.94 0.47
N GLY A 129 0.22 5.62 0.51
CA GLY A 129 1.28 4.67 0.88
C GLY A 129 2.19 4.22 -0.27
N GLN A 130 2.99 3.20 0.01
CA GLN A 130 4.02 2.66 -0.88
C GLN A 130 3.47 2.09 -2.20
N SER A 131 2.20 1.67 -2.25
CA SER A 131 1.58 1.22 -3.51
C SER A 131 1.48 2.32 -4.57
N VAL A 132 1.55 3.61 -4.17
CA VAL A 132 1.72 4.76 -5.07
C VAL A 132 3.15 5.30 -5.02
N ILE A 133 3.73 5.49 -3.83
CA ILE A 133 5.03 6.17 -3.68
C ILE A 133 6.13 5.47 -4.49
N SER A 134 6.19 4.14 -4.44
CA SER A 134 7.19 3.35 -5.20
C SER A 134 7.05 3.49 -6.72
N LYS A 135 5.85 3.86 -7.20
CA LYS A 135 5.51 4.02 -8.62
C LYS A 135 5.87 5.40 -9.16
N LEU A 136 6.11 6.39 -8.30
CA LEU A 136 6.54 7.75 -8.69
C LEU A 136 7.97 7.77 -9.26
N GLY A 137 8.73 6.70 -9.11
CA GLY A 137 10.14 6.63 -9.50
C GLY A 137 11.04 7.27 -8.44
N LYS A 138 12.10 7.96 -8.88
CA LYS A 138 13.03 8.59 -7.94
C LYS A 138 12.39 9.85 -7.36
N ILE A 139 12.25 9.87 -6.04
CA ILE A 139 11.73 11.03 -5.30
C ILE A 139 12.81 11.63 -4.40
N GLN A 140 12.68 12.93 -4.13
CA GLN A 140 13.48 13.66 -3.14
C GLN A 140 12.55 14.49 -2.27
N LEU A 141 12.75 14.41 -0.95
CA LEU A 141 12.03 15.20 0.04
C LEU A 141 12.98 16.24 0.64
N GLU A 142 12.61 17.52 0.54
CA GLU A 142 13.35 18.64 1.12
C GLU A 142 12.35 19.58 1.83
N GLY A 143 12.34 19.53 3.16
CA GLY A 143 11.31 20.23 3.95
C GLY A 143 9.90 19.75 3.59
N ASN A 144 9.05 20.66 3.12
CA ASN A 144 7.72 20.35 2.62
C ASN A 144 7.67 20.16 1.09
N THR A 145 8.81 20.16 0.40
CA THR A 145 8.87 20.00 -1.05
C THR A 145 9.15 18.55 -1.40
N LEU A 146 8.24 17.95 -2.17
CA LEU A 146 8.44 16.67 -2.84
C LEU A 146 8.84 16.93 -4.29
N THR A 147 10.01 16.45 -4.68
CA THR A 147 10.48 16.46 -6.06
C THR A 147 10.42 15.05 -6.63
N ILE A 148 9.69 14.87 -7.73
CA ILE A 148 9.60 13.63 -8.48
C ILE A 148 10.45 13.81 -9.74
N LEU A 149 11.48 12.98 -9.89
CA LEU A 149 12.31 12.97 -11.09
C LEU A 149 11.61 12.11 -12.14
N THR A 150 10.84 12.75 -13.03
CA THR A 150 10.08 12.06 -14.07
C THR A 150 10.96 11.85 -15.31
N LYS A 151 10.79 10.72 -16.00
CA LYS A 151 11.46 10.49 -17.30
C LYS A 151 10.70 11.11 -18.47
N GLY A 152 9.89 12.16 -18.24
CA GLY A 152 9.00 12.75 -19.24
C GLY A 152 7.74 11.93 -19.56
N GLN A 153 7.34 11.00 -18.67
CA GLN A 153 6.11 10.21 -18.76
C GLN A 153 5.14 10.67 -17.65
N ASN A 154 3.89 10.98 -18.01
CA ASN A 154 2.88 11.50 -17.07
C ASN A 154 1.75 10.50 -16.78
N THR A 155 1.77 9.35 -17.44
CA THR A 155 0.75 8.29 -17.34
C THR A 155 1.43 6.95 -17.19
N TYR A 156 1.02 6.18 -16.19
CA TYR A 156 1.57 4.85 -15.92
C TYR A 156 0.43 3.86 -15.69
N ASP A 157 0.31 2.85 -16.56
CA ASP A 157 -0.67 1.76 -16.39
C ASP A 157 0.00 0.50 -15.82
N TYR A 158 -0.54 0.02 -14.69
CA TYR A 158 -0.03 -1.14 -13.98
C TYR A 158 -0.90 -2.39 -14.20
N SER A 159 -1.87 -2.36 -15.12
CA SER A 159 -2.76 -3.48 -15.49
C SER A 159 -2.04 -4.78 -15.85
N ASN A 160 -0.83 -4.71 -16.43
CA ASN A 160 -0.03 -5.87 -16.86
C ASN A 160 1.19 -6.17 -15.97
N ASN A 161 1.38 -5.43 -14.87
CA ASN A 161 2.47 -5.71 -13.95
C ASN A 161 2.07 -6.85 -13.00
N LYS A 162 2.24 -8.09 -13.45
CA LYS A 162 2.74 -9.12 -12.54
C LYS A 162 4.11 -8.62 -12.08
N VAL A 163 4.16 -8.01 -10.92
CA VAL A 163 5.43 -7.58 -10.33
C VAL A 163 6.27 -8.85 -10.15
N ASN A 164 7.23 -9.06 -11.04
CA ASN A 164 8.40 -9.86 -10.72
C ASN A 164 9.12 -9.07 -9.61
N ASN A 165 8.81 -9.41 -8.37
CA ASN A 165 9.53 -8.92 -7.20
C ASN A 165 10.95 -9.49 -7.22
N GLU A 166 11.80 -9.02 -8.12
CA GLU A 166 13.25 -9.08 -7.94
C GLU A 166 13.61 -8.01 -6.89
N TYR A 167 13.30 -8.30 -5.63
CA TYR A 167 14.14 -7.85 -4.56
C TYR A 167 15.52 -8.46 -4.81
N ASN A 168 16.56 -7.64 -4.91
CA ASN A 168 17.93 -8.11 -4.92
C ASN A 168 18.17 -8.93 -3.64
N SER A 169 18.03 -10.25 -3.77
CA SER A 169 18.43 -11.26 -2.80
C SER A 169 19.95 -11.27 -2.72
N SER A 170 20.50 -10.25 -2.06
CA SER A 170 21.85 -10.31 -1.56
C SER A 170 21.78 -10.95 -0.18
N LYS A 171 22.15 -12.23 -0.16
CA LYS A 171 22.17 -13.17 0.98
C LYS A 171 20.79 -13.75 1.31
N SER A 172 20.52 -14.89 0.67
CA SER A 172 19.53 -15.88 1.07
C SER A 172 19.72 -16.27 2.54
N ILE A 173 19.07 -15.53 3.44
CA ILE A 173 18.53 -16.11 4.65
C ILE A 173 17.34 -16.92 4.15
N VAL A 174 17.33 -18.22 4.43
CA VAL A 174 16.15 -19.06 4.24
C VAL A 174 15.06 -18.47 5.13
N ILE A 175 14.22 -17.60 4.58
CA ILE A 175 12.98 -17.20 5.23
C ILE A 175 12.02 -18.34 4.90
N GLU A 176 11.81 -19.22 5.88
CA GLU A 176 10.73 -20.20 5.80
C GLU A 176 9.45 -19.46 5.43
N ASN A 177 8.74 -19.95 4.41
CA ASN A 177 7.43 -19.44 4.03
C ASN A 177 6.56 -19.45 5.31
N PRO A 178 6.04 -18.31 5.82
CA PRO A 178 5.40 -18.26 7.14
C PRO A 178 4.14 -19.15 7.26
N TYR A 179 3.65 -19.67 6.14
CA TYR A 179 2.54 -20.61 6.05
C TYR A 179 2.94 -22.08 6.31
N THR A 180 4.22 -22.40 6.51
CA THR A 180 4.69 -23.75 6.87
C THR A 180 5.04 -23.93 8.34
N MET A 181 4.91 -22.88 9.17
CA MET A 181 5.09 -23.03 10.62
C MET A 181 3.94 -23.85 11.20
N ASN A 182 4.28 -24.91 11.95
CA ASN A 182 3.33 -25.70 12.72
C ASN A 182 3.41 -25.26 14.18
N PHE A 183 2.66 -24.20 14.51
CA PHE A 183 2.59 -23.70 15.87
C PHE A 183 1.90 -24.74 16.77
N THR A 184 2.42 -24.96 17.98
CA THR A 184 1.85 -25.86 18.98
C THR A 184 1.97 -25.27 20.40
N GLY A 185 1.15 -25.74 21.34
CA GLY A 185 1.21 -25.27 22.72
C GLY A 185 0.79 -23.81 22.90
N ASN A 186 1.34 -23.15 23.92
CA ASN A 186 1.07 -21.74 24.18
C ASN A 186 1.88 -20.86 23.24
N GLN A 187 1.19 -19.94 22.57
CA GLN A 187 1.79 -19.00 21.64
C GLN A 187 1.52 -17.57 22.08
N SER A 188 2.48 -16.70 21.81
CA SER A 188 2.30 -15.26 21.94
C SER A 188 1.62 -14.72 20.68
N VAL A 189 0.69 -13.80 20.85
CA VAL A 189 -0.06 -13.16 19.76
C VAL A 189 -0.03 -11.64 19.90
N TYR A 190 -0.40 -10.90 18.85
CA TYR A 190 -0.50 -9.44 18.93
C TYR A 190 -1.68 -9.00 19.83
N ALA A 191 -1.62 -7.74 20.29
CA ALA A 191 -2.73 -7.14 21.01
C ALA A 191 -4.01 -7.18 20.16
N TYR A 192 -5.15 -7.33 20.82
CA TYR A 192 -6.47 -7.38 20.17
C TYR A 192 -6.68 -8.51 19.16
N SER A 193 -5.87 -9.58 19.21
CA SER A 193 -6.03 -10.76 18.34
C SER A 193 -7.44 -11.37 18.48
N PRO A 194 -8.29 -11.34 17.43
CA PRO A 194 -9.68 -11.76 17.51
C PRO A 194 -9.79 -13.28 17.54
N ILE A 195 -10.69 -13.79 18.38
CA ILE A 195 -11.12 -15.19 18.37
C ILE A 195 -12.44 -15.24 17.60
N LEU A 196 -12.46 -16.04 16.52
CA LEU A 196 -13.59 -16.15 15.59
C LEU A 196 -14.40 -17.42 15.87
N ASP A 197 -15.70 -17.40 15.59
CA ASP A 197 -16.57 -18.59 15.64
C ASP A 197 -16.27 -19.59 14.52
N GLU A 198 -15.84 -19.11 13.35
CA GLU A 198 -15.46 -19.92 12.20
C GLU A 198 -14.11 -19.48 11.56
N PRO A 199 -13.37 -20.41 10.93
CA PRO A 199 -12.06 -20.13 10.32
C PRO A 199 -12.20 -19.47 8.94
N SER A 200 -12.74 -18.25 8.91
CA SER A 200 -12.98 -17.45 7.71
C SER A 200 -12.30 -16.08 7.78
N MET A 201 -11.94 -15.52 6.61
CA MET A 201 -11.44 -14.14 6.46
C MET A 201 -12.39 -13.35 5.56
N GLY A 202 -13.25 -12.52 6.15
CA GLY A 202 -14.15 -11.65 5.40
C GLY A 202 -15.43 -12.30 4.88
N GLY A 203 -15.77 -13.48 5.41
CA GLY A 203 -17.05 -14.14 5.24
C GLY A 203 -18.05 -13.68 6.31
N ASN A 204 -18.82 -14.63 6.85
CA ASN A 204 -19.82 -14.37 7.89
C ASN A 204 -19.27 -14.53 9.32
N GLU A 205 -17.95 -14.61 9.47
CA GLU A 205 -17.33 -14.88 10.77
C GLU A 205 -17.69 -13.79 11.78
N LYS A 206 -18.02 -14.22 12.99
CA LYS A 206 -18.24 -13.35 14.13
C LYS A 206 -17.05 -13.44 15.05
N GLN A 207 -16.58 -12.28 15.47
CA GLN A 207 -15.65 -12.19 16.58
C GLN A 207 -16.41 -12.56 17.87
N ILE A 208 -16.10 -13.73 18.41
CA ILE A 208 -16.61 -14.20 19.70
C ILE A 208 -15.72 -13.77 20.86
N GLY A 209 -14.56 -13.18 20.56
CA GLY A 209 -13.56 -12.92 21.57
C GLY A 209 -12.33 -12.15 21.14
N ILE A 210 -11.47 -11.88 22.12
CA ILE A 210 -10.11 -11.37 21.94
C ILE A 210 -9.17 -12.23 22.80
N ALA A 211 -7.96 -12.48 22.30
CA ALA A 211 -6.91 -13.17 23.04
C ALA A 211 -6.54 -12.40 24.32
N GLU A 212 -6.71 -13.06 25.45
CA GLU A 212 -6.39 -12.57 26.78
C GLU A 212 -4.87 -12.63 27.00
N ASN A 213 -4.31 -11.61 27.65
CA ASN A 213 -2.88 -11.55 27.97
C ASN A 213 -1.94 -11.72 26.75
N GLN A 214 -2.42 -11.38 25.55
CA GLN A 214 -1.66 -11.55 24.30
C GLN A 214 -1.14 -12.99 24.11
N SER A 215 -1.88 -13.98 24.60
CA SER A 215 -1.51 -15.39 24.51
C SER A 215 -2.70 -16.28 24.17
N VAL A 216 -2.43 -17.35 23.43
CA VAL A 216 -3.41 -18.38 23.13
C VAL A 216 -2.76 -19.77 23.27
N THR A 217 -3.54 -20.77 23.66
CA THR A 217 -3.15 -22.17 23.58
C THR A 217 -3.69 -22.76 22.29
N ILE A 218 -2.84 -23.34 21.45
CA ILE A 218 -3.26 -24.03 20.24
C ILE A 218 -3.87 -25.38 20.62
N ILE A 219 -5.10 -25.61 20.15
CA ILE A 219 -5.80 -26.88 20.28
C ILE A 219 -5.47 -27.77 19.07
N GLU A 220 -5.66 -27.24 17.86
CA GLU A 220 -5.41 -27.97 16.61
C GLU A 220 -5.12 -26.99 15.46
N LYS A 221 -4.29 -27.41 14.51
CA LYS A 221 -4.14 -26.72 13.23
C LYS A 221 -5.36 -27.07 12.37
N TYR A 222 -6.12 -26.07 11.94
CA TYR A 222 -7.28 -26.29 11.07
C TYR A 222 -6.86 -26.32 9.59
N ASN A 223 -6.07 -25.35 9.16
CA ASN A 223 -5.39 -25.32 7.85
C ASN A 223 -4.14 -24.44 7.93
N ASP A 224 -3.49 -24.14 6.81
CA ASP A 224 -2.26 -23.32 6.79
C ASP A 224 -2.46 -21.86 7.22
N LYS A 225 -3.71 -21.39 7.22
CA LYS A 225 -4.09 -20.03 7.61
C LYS A 225 -4.72 -19.97 9.00
N PHE A 226 -5.28 -21.06 9.52
CA PHE A 226 -6.10 -21.01 10.74
C PHE A 226 -5.74 -22.10 11.73
N TYR A 227 -5.77 -21.69 13.00
CA TYR A 227 -5.61 -22.55 14.15
C TYR A 227 -6.84 -22.44 15.02
N LYS A 228 -7.31 -23.57 15.54
CA LYS A 228 -8.26 -23.56 16.64
C LYS A 228 -7.50 -23.34 17.93
N VAL A 229 -7.91 -22.35 18.69
CA VAL A 229 -7.19 -21.87 19.86
C VAL A 229 -8.12 -21.72 21.06
N LYS A 230 -7.53 -21.78 22.24
CA LYS A 230 -8.17 -21.40 23.51
C LYS A 230 -7.47 -20.18 24.09
N SER A 231 -8.25 -19.23 24.59
CA SER A 231 -7.75 -18.13 25.41
C SER A 231 -8.79 -17.81 26.49
N GLY A 232 -8.38 -17.91 27.75
CA GLY A 232 -9.30 -17.85 28.88
C GLY A 232 -10.42 -18.89 28.75
N ASN A 233 -11.67 -18.41 28.77
CA ASN A 233 -12.87 -19.25 28.62
C ASN A 233 -13.35 -19.40 27.15
N GLN A 234 -12.64 -18.81 26.20
CA GLN A 234 -13.06 -18.73 24.81
C GLN A 234 -12.32 -19.76 23.97
N ILE A 235 -13.05 -20.50 23.13
CA ILE A 235 -12.50 -21.44 22.15
C ILE A 235 -13.05 -21.05 20.78
N GLY A 236 -12.16 -20.85 19.82
CA GLY A 236 -12.52 -20.48 18.47
C GLY A 236 -11.33 -20.55 17.53
N TYR A 237 -11.39 -19.80 16.44
CA TYR A 237 -10.37 -19.81 15.40
C TYR A 237 -9.57 -18.51 15.39
N LEU A 238 -8.26 -18.63 15.18
CA LEU A 238 -7.35 -17.52 15.02
C LEU A 238 -6.56 -17.69 13.72
N TRP A 239 -6.46 -16.61 12.96
CA TRP A 239 -5.64 -16.56 11.76
C TRP A 239 -4.15 -16.55 12.11
N SER A 240 -3.34 -17.30 11.38
CA SER A 240 -1.92 -17.53 11.69
C SER A 240 -1.06 -16.27 11.66
N GLY A 241 -1.47 -15.22 10.93
CA GLY A 241 -0.77 -13.93 10.93
C GLY A 241 -0.83 -13.17 12.27
N TRP A 242 -1.64 -13.64 13.23
CA TRP A 242 -1.68 -13.06 14.58
C TRP A 242 -0.64 -13.62 15.55
N PHE A 243 0.02 -14.73 15.21
CA PHE A 243 1.11 -15.26 16.03
C PHE A 243 2.35 -14.39 15.92
N LYS A 244 3.00 -14.14 17.06
CA LYS A 244 4.33 -13.53 17.12
C LYS A 244 5.37 -14.64 16.90
N ASN A 245 6.31 -14.40 15.99
CA ASN A 245 7.51 -15.23 15.82
C ASN A 245 8.45 -15.11 17.02
#